data_AF-A0A383BS39-F1
#
_entry.id   AF-A0A383BS39-F1
#
_cell.length_a   1.000
_cell.length_b   1.000
_cell.length_c   1.000
_cell.angle_alpha   90.00
_cell.angle_beta   90.00
_cell.angle_gamma   90.00
#
_symmetry.space_group_name_H-M   'P 1'
#
loop_
_entity.id
_entity.type
_entity.pdbx_description
1 polymer ?
#
loop_
_entity_poly.entity_id
_entity_poly.type
_entity_poly.pdbx_seq_one_letter_code
_entity_poly.pdbx_strand_id
1 'polypeptide(L)'
;MNNRSKSWFVPKKIGEMSPGAKTFSYFFLFLWSLIVLFPIYWLCITAFKLPADVNDGATYLPWIDFQPGLHAWRNILTVDSEDTFHSYSNSIIVSFFSTLLCVIVGSLAAYALVRIQYRPKFGSIFLFVLSLAASFVAIGQWNVDWRLGVASGLAVFFFLWRSVAEKRLTDRQMVSIVGIVIFIAFFSFFG
;
A
#
# COMPACT_ATOMS: atom_id res chain seq x y z
N MET A 1 25.16 -55.23 -7.73
CA MET A 1 25.51 -53.81 -7.53
C MET A 1 24.26 -53.04 -7.09
N ASN A 2 24.30 -52.43 -5.90
CA ASN A 2 23.15 -51.90 -5.18
C ASN A 2 22.78 -50.48 -5.67
N ASN A 3 21.81 -50.36 -6.56
CA ASN A 3 21.39 -49.09 -7.18
C ASN A 3 20.56 -48.17 -6.26
N ARG A 4 20.56 -48.38 -4.93
CA ARG A 4 19.73 -47.60 -3.98
C ARG A 4 20.18 -46.16 -3.74
N SER A 5 21.35 -45.75 -4.21
CA SER A 5 21.86 -44.38 -3.99
C SER A 5 21.20 -43.31 -4.88
N LYS A 6 20.71 -43.65 -6.09
CA LYS A 6 20.20 -42.65 -7.05
C LYS A 6 18.72 -42.28 -6.88
N SER A 7 17.97 -42.92 -5.98
CA SER A 7 16.53 -42.66 -5.80
C SER A 7 16.19 -41.30 -5.18
N TRP A 8 17.17 -40.62 -4.58
CA TRP A 8 16.96 -39.35 -3.87
C TRP A 8 16.82 -38.16 -4.82
N PHE A 9 17.41 -38.26 -6.01
CA PHE A 9 17.41 -37.18 -7.01
C PHE A 9 16.46 -37.43 -8.18
N VAL A 10 15.84 -38.60 -8.25
CA VAL A 10 14.85 -38.95 -9.29
C VAL A 10 13.43 -38.68 -8.75
N PRO A 11 12.63 -37.86 -9.44
CA PRO A 11 11.23 -37.67 -9.07
C PRO A 11 10.44 -38.97 -9.22
N LYS A 12 9.64 -39.33 -8.22
CA LYS A 12 8.87 -40.59 -8.19
C LYS A 12 7.70 -40.59 -9.19
N LYS A 13 7.24 -39.40 -9.62
CA LYS A 13 6.17 -39.18 -10.60
C LYS A 13 6.45 -37.91 -11.43
N ILE A 14 5.98 -37.88 -12.67
CA ILE A 14 6.06 -36.70 -13.55
C ILE A 14 5.23 -35.57 -12.92
N GLY A 15 5.87 -34.45 -12.58
CA GLY A 15 5.26 -33.31 -11.88
C GLY A 15 5.56 -33.22 -10.38
N GLU A 16 6.21 -34.22 -9.78
CA GLU A 16 6.67 -34.15 -8.38
C GLU A 16 8.15 -33.76 -8.28
N MET A 17 8.52 -32.97 -7.28
CA MET A 17 9.92 -32.70 -6.96
C MET A 17 10.63 -33.98 -6.46
N SER A 18 11.94 -34.10 -6.72
CA SER A 18 12.73 -35.23 -6.22
C SER A 18 12.71 -35.26 -4.68
N PRO A 19 12.77 -36.44 -4.03
CA PRO A 19 12.70 -36.54 -2.56
C PRO A 19 13.74 -35.66 -1.85
N GLY A 20 14.97 -35.58 -2.36
CA GLY A 20 16.01 -34.71 -1.82
C GLY A 20 15.70 -33.22 -1.98
N ALA A 21 15.17 -32.81 -3.15
CA ALA A 21 14.75 -31.43 -3.37
C ALA A 21 13.57 -31.05 -2.46
N LYS A 22 12.61 -31.95 -2.23
CA LYS A 22 11.50 -31.73 -1.27
C LYS A 22 12.04 -31.47 0.13
N THR A 23 12.93 -32.34 0.64
CA THR A 23 13.52 -32.18 1.98
C THR A 23 14.26 -30.85 2.11
N PHE A 24 15.06 -30.47 1.12
CA PHE A 24 15.78 -29.19 1.12
C PHE A 24 14.83 -27.98 1.10
N SER A 25 13.83 -28.00 0.21
CA SER A 25 12.84 -26.92 0.12
C SER A 25 12.03 -26.78 1.42
N TYR A 26 11.56 -27.88 2.01
CA TYR A 26 10.84 -27.83 3.29
C TYR A 26 11.72 -27.37 4.44
N PHE A 27 12.99 -27.79 4.48
CA PHE A 27 13.94 -27.29 5.48
C PHE A 27 14.12 -25.77 5.38
N PHE A 28 14.30 -25.24 4.16
CA PHE A 28 14.44 -23.81 3.94
C PHE A 28 13.15 -23.04 4.26
N LEU A 29 11.98 -23.57 3.85
CA LEU A 29 10.68 -22.99 4.20
C LEU A 29 10.43 -22.98 5.71
N PHE A 30 10.82 -24.04 6.42
CA PHE A 30 10.72 -24.10 7.88
C PHE A 30 11.63 -23.07 8.55
N LEU A 31 12.89 -22.99 8.13
CA LEU A 31 13.85 -22.01 8.64
C LEU A 31 13.35 -20.57 8.38
N TRP A 32 12.87 -20.30 7.17
CA TRP A 32 12.29 -19.01 6.80
C TRP A 32 11.04 -18.68 7.63
N SER A 33 10.18 -19.67 7.87
CA SER A 33 9.01 -19.50 8.72
C SER A 33 9.39 -19.14 10.16
N LEU A 34 10.47 -19.71 10.72
CA LEU A 34 10.94 -19.34 12.06
C LEU A 34 11.39 -17.88 12.13
N ILE A 35 12.08 -17.39 11.08
CA ILE A 35 12.52 -15.99 10.99
C ILE A 35 11.31 -15.04 10.97
N VAL A 36 10.25 -15.39 10.23
CA VAL A 36 9.01 -14.59 10.17
C VAL A 36 8.17 -14.71 11.45
N LEU A 37 8.18 -15.86 12.10
CA LEU A 37 7.45 -16.09 13.34
C LEU A 37 8.09 -15.40 14.55
N PHE A 38 9.41 -15.21 14.55
CA PHE A 38 10.12 -14.54 15.64
C PHE A 38 9.54 -13.15 16.01
N PRO A 39 9.35 -12.18 15.10
CA PRO A 39 8.76 -10.90 15.43
C PRO A 39 7.29 -11.01 15.88
N ILE A 40 6.54 -12.00 15.38
CA ILE A 40 5.15 -12.26 15.82
C ILE A 40 5.15 -12.78 17.26
N TYR A 41 6.03 -13.73 17.58
CA TYR A 41 6.22 -14.24 18.94
C TYR A 41 6.58 -13.10 19.89
N TRP A 42 7.52 -12.24 19.49
CA TRP A 42 7.93 -11.09 20.28
C TRP A 42 6.77 -10.12 20.53
N LEU A 43 6.00 -9.79 19.48
CA LEU A 43 4.81 -8.95 19.62
C LEU A 43 3.79 -9.56 20.59
N CYS A 44 3.54 -10.87 20.51
CA CYS A 44 2.63 -11.56 21.41
C CYS A 44 3.09 -11.47 22.87
N ILE A 45 4.37 -11.70 23.19
CA ILE A 45 4.85 -11.62 24.58
C ILE A 45 4.85 -10.18 25.10
N THR A 46 5.11 -9.18 24.24
CA THR A 46 5.07 -7.76 24.66
C THR A 46 3.68 -7.28 25.06
N ALA A 47 2.61 -7.86 24.50
CA ALA A 47 1.24 -7.53 24.87
C ALA A 47 0.89 -7.88 26.33
N PHE A 48 1.72 -8.71 26.99
CA PHE A 48 1.55 -9.13 28.39
C PHE A 48 2.60 -8.53 29.34
N LYS A 49 3.51 -7.67 28.85
CA LYS A 49 4.52 -7.00 29.68
C LYS A 49 3.98 -5.74 30.33
N LEU A 50 4.52 -5.35 31.49
CA LEU A 50 4.27 -4.04 32.05
C LEU A 50 5.03 -2.95 31.26
N PRO A 51 4.52 -1.71 31.21
CA PRO A 51 5.20 -0.60 30.51
C PRO A 51 6.63 -0.34 31.03
N ALA A 52 6.88 -0.59 32.32
CA ALA A 52 8.22 -0.49 32.92
C ALA A 52 9.17 -1.56 32.36
N ASP A 53 8.72 -2.81 32.24
CA ASP A 53 9.51 -3.95 31.74
C ASP A 53 9.79 -3.87 30.23
N VAL A 54 9.15 -2.96 29.51
CA VAL A 54 9.43 -2.66 28.09
C VAL A 54 10.55 -1.63 27.95
N ASN A 55 10.68 -0.70 28.89
CA ASN A 55 11.70 0.35 28.87
C ASN A 55 13.04 -0.08 29.48
N ASP A 56 13.05 -1.07 30.37
CA ASP A 56 14.27 -1.53 31.08
C ASP A 56 15.10 -2.58 30.30
N GLY A 57 14.68 -3.01 29.11
CA GLY A 57 15.51 -3.82 28.21
C GLY A 57 14.79 -4.90 27.42
N ALA A 58 15.53 -5.53 26.49
CA ALA A 58 15.00 -6.58 25.62
C ALA A 58 14.96 -7.94 26.33
N THR A 59 13.88 -8.18 27.08
CA THR A 59 13.60 -9.48 27.71
C THR A 59 12.81 -10.38 26.76
N TYR A 60 13.14 -11.67 26.69
CA TYR A 60 12.56 -12.58 25.67
C TYR A 60 11.83 -13.78 26.27
N LEU A 61 12.13 -14.18 27.50
CA LEU A 61 11.51 -15.33 28.15
C LEU A 61 10.45 -14.92 29.19
N PRO A 62 9.16 -15.27 28.99
CA PRO A 62 8.15 -15.12 30.02
C PRO A 62 8.48 -15.96 31.26
N TRP A 63 8.07 -15.50 32.45
CA TRP A 63 8.27 -16.11 33.77
C TRP A 63 9.70 -16.12 34.34
N ILE A 64 10.72 -15.98 33.49
CA ILE A 64 12.12 -15.85 33.92
C ILE A 64 12.53 -14.38 33.94
N ASP A 65 12.19 -13.64 32.89
CA ASP A 65 12.63 -12.25 32.73
C ASP A 65 11.56 -11.22 33.16
N PHE A 66 10.27 -11.58 33.12
CA PHE A 66 9.16 -10.70 33.49
C PHE A 66 7.93 -11.49 33.97
N GLN A 67 7.08 -10.85 34.79
CA GLN A 67 5.82 -11.43 35.24
C GLN A 67 4.70 -11.08 34.24
N PRO A 68 4.12 -12.06 33.50
CA PRO A 68 3.07 -11.76 32.54
C PRO A 68 1.80 -11.28 33.24
N GLY A 69 1.31 -10.10 32.84
CA GLY A 69 0.13 -9.47 33.40
C GLY A 69 -0.90 -9.08 32.33
N LEU A 70 -2.16 -8.91 32.75
CA LEU A 70 -3.27 -8.47 31.88
C LEU A 70 -3.52 -6.96 31.96
N HIS A 71 -2.54 -6.19 32.44
CA HIS A 71 -2.69 -4.74 32.66
C HIS A 71 -2.93 -3.96 31.37
N ALA A 72 -2.20 -4.28 30.29
CA ALA A 72 -2.39 -3.65 28.98
C ALA A 72 -3.82 -3.89 28.44
N TRP A 73 -4.29 -5.13 28.51
CA TRP A 73 -5.65 -5.49 28.09
C TRP A 73 -6.71 -4.80 28.93
N ARG A 74 -6.54 -4.73 30.25
CA ARG A 74 -7.46 -4.01 31.12
C ARG A 74 -7.47 -2.51 30.80
N ASN A 75 -6.30 -1.89 30.62
CA ASN A 75 -6.22 -0.46 30.30
C ASN A 75 -6.96 -0.12 29.00
N ILE A 76 -6.73 -0.90 27.95
CA ILE A 76 -7.37 -0.73 26.64
C ILE A 76 -8.89 -0.96 26.73
N LEU A 77 -9.35 -1.90 27.56
CA LEU A 77 -10.77 -2.27 27.65
C LEU A 77 -11.57 -1.45 28.68
N THR A 78 -10.93 -0.82 29.67
CA THR A 78 -11.64 -0.08 30.73
C THR A 78 -11.34 1.41 30.78
N VAL A 79 -10.11 1.82 30.48
CA VAL A 79 -9.68 3.23 30.62
C VAL A 79 -9.75 3.94 29.26
N ASP A 80 -9.19 3.33 28.22
CA ASP A 80 -9.08 3.93 26.89
C ASP A 80 -10.07 3.33 25.88
N SER A 81 -11.15 2.71 26.36
CA SER A 81 -12.03 1.88 25.53
C SER A 81 -12.78 2.67 24.46
N GLU A 82 -13.22 3.89 24.76
CA GLU A 82 -13.93 4.76 23.80
C GLU A 82 -13.01 5.21 22.65
N ASP A 83 -11.84 5.76 22.97
CA ASP A 83 -10.86 6.22 21.97
C ASP A 83 -10.30 5.08 21.13
N THR A 84 -10.05 3.94 21.77
CA THR A 84 -9.60 2.72 21.11
C THR A 84 -10.66 2.24 20.11
N PHE A 85 -11.92 2.10 20.54
CA PHE A 85 -13.01 1.64 19.70
C PHE A 85 -13.28 2.60 18.53
N HIS A 86 -13.21 3.90 18.77
CA HIS A 86 -13.34 4.92 17.73
C HIS A 86 -12.22 4.81 16.68
N SER A 87 -10.96 4.65 17.12
CA SER A 87 -9.82 4.51 16.20
C SER A 87 -9.87 3.23 15.36
N TYR A 88 -10.25 2.10 15.96
CA TYR A 88 -10.43 0.85 15.24
C TYR A 88 -11.59 0.90 14.25
N SER A 89 -12.74 1.45 14.65
CA SER A 89 -13.90 1.55 13.76
C SER A 89 -13.61 2.48 12.57
N ASN A 90 -12.94 3.61 12.79
CA ASN A 90 -12.47 4.48 11.71
C ASN A 90 -11.55 3.76 10.73
N SER A 91 -10.59 2.98 11.23
CA SER A 91 -9.67 2.21 10.37
C SER A 91 -10.39 1.14 9.55
N ILE A 92 -11.37 0.44 10.15
CA ILE A 92 -12.18 -0.56 9.47
C ILE A 92 -13.01 0.09 8.36
N ILE A 93 -13.69 1.20 8.66
CA ILE A 93 -14.51 1.95 7.71
C ILE A 93 -13.64 2.43 6.54
N VAL A 94 -12.53 3.13 6.83
CA VAL A 94 -11.65 3.69 5.79
C VAL A 94 -11.02 2.60 4.93
N SER A 95 -10.49 1.53 5.53
CA SER A 95 -9.86 0.44 4.78
C SER A 95 -10.86 -0.32 3.91
N PHE A 96 -12.09 -0.52 4.39
CA PHE A 96 -13.15 -1.17 3.63
C PHE A 96 -13.55 -0.35 2.40
N PHE A 97 -13.90 0.93 2.60
CA PHE A 97 -14.28 1.80 1.49
C PHE A 97 -13.13 2.03 0.51
N SER A 98 -11.89 2.19 1.00
CA SER A 98 -10.70 2.33 0.16
C SER A 98 -10.45 1.09 -0.69
N THR A 99 -10.56 -0.11 -0.11
CA THR A 99 -10.37 -1.37 -0.85
C THR A 99 -11.47 -1.54 -1.90
N LEU A 100 -12.72 -1.25 -1.53
CA LEU A 100 -13.86 -1.33 -2.45
C LEU A 100 -13.68 -0.39 -3.64
N LEU A 101 -13.34 0.88 -3.39
CA LEU A 101 -13.05 1.86 -4.43
C LEU A 101 -11.87 1.42 -5.30
N CYS A 102 -10.79 0.92 -4.69
CA CYS A 102 -9.61 0.46 -5.41
C CYS A 102 -9.93 -0.70 -6.36
N VAL A 103 -10.73 -1.69 -5.93
CA VAL A 103 -11.13 -2.80 -6.79
C VAL A 103 -12.04 -2.34 -7.93
N ILE A 104 -13.01 -1.46 -7.65
CA ILE A 104 -13.90 -0.93 -8.70
C ILE A 104 -13.09 -0.14 -9.73
N VAL A 105 -12.34 0.88 -9.30
CA VAL A 105 -11.57 1.74 -10.22
C VAL A 105 -10.46 0.94 -10.93
N GLY A 106 -9.76 0.07 -10.20
CA GLY A 106 -8.69 -0.77 -10.74
C GLY A 106 -9.20 -1.77 -11.77
N SER A 107 -10.36 -2.39 -11.54
CA SER A 107 -10.96 -3.31 -12.51
C SER A 107 -11.45 -2.59 -13.77
N LEU A 108 -12.07 -1.41 -13.65
CA LEU A 108 -12.46 -0.59 -14.81
C LEU A 108 -11.23 -0.15 -15.62
N ALA A 109 -10.15 0.26 -14.95
CA ALA A 109 -8.89 0.63 -15.61
C ALA A 109 -8.25 -0.57 -16.33
N ALA A 110 -8.19 -1.73 -15.68
CA ALA A 110 -7.70 -2.97 -16.30
C ALA A 110 -8.55 -3.37 -17.53
N TYR A 111 -9.89 -3.26 -17.43
CA TYR A 111 -10.78 -3.52 -18.55
C TYR A 111 -10.52 -2.58 -19.73
N ALA A 112 -10.34 -1.28 -19.47
CA ALA A 112 -10.02 -0.29 -20.50
C ALA A 112 -8.69 -0.62 -21.19
N LEU A 113 -7.65 -1.00 -20.44
CA LEU A 113 -6.34 -1.37 -20.99
C LEU A 113 -6.39 -2.62 -21.87
N VAL A 114 -7.20 -3.62 -21.52
CA VAL A 114 -7.31 -4.88 -22.28
C VAL A 114 -8.19 -4.73 -23.51
N ARG A 115 -9.27 -3.94 -23.45
CA ARG A 115 -10.25 -3.82 -24.55
C ARG A 115 -9.96 -2.70 -25.53
N ILE A 116 -9.34 -1.61 -25.08
CA ILE A 116 -9.03 -0.47 -25.94
C ILE A 116 -7.57 -0.58 -26.35
N GLN A 117 -7.29 -0.58 -27.65
CA GLN A 117 -5.91 -0.49 -28.16
C GLN A 117 -5.37 0.93 -27.93
N TYR A 118 -4.97 1.20 -26.69
CA TYR A 118 -4.26 2.42 -26.33
C TYR A 118 -2.88 2.41 -27.00
N ARG A 119 -2.63 3.38 -27.87
CA ARG A 119 -1.27 3.76 -28.30
C ARG A 119 -0.87 5.02 -27.53
N PRO A 120 -0.57 4.94 -26.21
CA PRO A 120 -0.18 6.11 -25.46
C PRO A 120 1.14 6.61 -26.06
N LYS A 121 1.17 7.87 -26.47
CA LYS A 121 2.44 8.51 -26.84
C LYS A 121 3.26 8.57 -25.54
N PHE A 122 4.44 7.95 -25.50
CA PHE A 122 5.33 7.95 -24.32
C PHE A 122 5.51 9.35 -23.71
N GLY A 123 5.48 10.40 -24.54
CA GLY A 123 5.49 11.79 -24.11
C GLY A 123 4.37 12.15 -23.13
N SER A 124 3.12 11.69 -23.34
CA SER A 124 2.00 12.00 -22.43
C SER A 124 2.16 11.36 -21.05
N ILE A 125 2.74 10.16 -20.97
CA ILE A 125 3.02 9.48 -19.70
C ILE A 125 4.14 10.24 -18.95
N PHE A 126 5.20 10.61 -19.66
CA PHE A 126 6.30 11.38 -19.09
C PHE A 126 5.83 12.76 -18.59
N LEU A 127 4.98 13.45 -19.34
CA LEU A 127 4.41 14.75 -18.96
C LEU A 127 3.49 14.64 -17.74
N PHE A 128 2.68 13.57 -17.63
CA PHE A 128 1.87 13.32 -16.45
C PHE A 128 2.73 13.14 -15.20
N VAL A 129 3.76 12.29 -15.28
CA VAL A 129 4.68 12.02 -14.17
C VAL A 129 5.46 13.28 -13.78
N LEU A 130 5.93 14.06 -14.75
CA LEU A 130 6.66 15.31 -14.51
C LEU A 130 5.77 16.37 -13.83
N SER A 131 4.51 16.50 -14.26
CA SER A 131 3.55 17.42 -13.64
C SER A 131 3.24 17.04 -12.20
N LEU A 132 3.09 15.74 -11.94
CA LEU A 132 2.82 15.21 -10.61
C LEU A 132 4.03 15.42 -9.68
N ALA A 133 5.25 15.20 -10.17
CA ALA A 133 6.48 15.49 -9.45
C ALA A 133 6.64 16.99 -9.16
N ALA A 134 6.29 17.87 -10.11
CA ALA A 134 6.33 19.32 -9.92
C ALA A 134 5.37 19.78 -8.81
N SER A 135 4.17 19.21 -8.72
CA SER A 135 3.24 19.47 -7.60
C SER A 135 3.81 19.05 -6.25
N PHE A 136 4.45 17.88 -6.15
CA PHE A 136 5.08 17.45 -4.91
C PHE A 136 6.24 18.34 -4.49
N VAL A 137 7.07 18.79 -5.45
CA VAL A 137 8.17 19.72 -5.17
C VAL A 137 7.66 21.09 -4.74
N ALA A 138 6.59 21.60 -5.37
CA ALA A 138 5.99 22.88 -5.00
C ALA A 138 5.42 22.86 -3.58
N ILE A 139 4.78 21.77 -3.16
CA ILE A 139 4.27 21.62 -1.79
C ILE A 139 5.42 21.48 -0.80
N GLY A 140 6.41 20.62 -1.10
CA GLY A 140 7.47 20.25 -0.16
C GLY A 140 8.56 21.31 0.04
N GLN A 141 8.93 22.07 -0.99
CA GLN A 141 10.01 23.07 -0.90
C GLN A 141 9.49 24.47 -0.56
N TRP A 142 8.24 24.80 -0.92
CA TRP A 142 7.70 26.16 -0.79
C TRP A 142 6.57 26.30 0.23
N ASN A 143 6.23 25.21 0.96
CA ASN A 143 5.16 25.18 1.96
C ASN A 143 3.85 25.79 1.44
N VAL A 144 3.59 25.57 0.16
CA VAL A 144 2.40 26.05 -0.55
C VAL A 144 1.23 25.16 -0.17
N ASP A 145 0.07 25.76 0.12
CA ASP A 145 -1.16 25.03 0.41
C ASP A 145 -1.41 23.94 -0.63
N TRP A 146 -1.65 22.72 -0.16
CA TRP A 146 -1.79 21.52 -1.02
C TRP A 146 -2.86 21.69 -2.12
N ARG A 147 -3.86 22.55 -1.88
CA ARG A 147 -4.88 22.96 -2.85
C ARG A 147 -4.25 23.62 -4.10
N LEU A 148 -3.31 24.53 -3.90
CA LEU A 148 -2.60 25.25 -4.98
C LEU A 148 -1.59 24.33 -5.69
N GLY A 149 -0.96 23.41 -4.96
CA GLY A 149 -0.06 22.40 -5.53
C GLY A 149 -0.79 21.43 -6.47
N VAL A 150 -1.99 20.98 -6.08
CA VAL A 150 -2.82 20.11 -6.93
C VAL A 150 -3.40 20.89 -8.12
N ALA A 151 -3.88 22.13 -7.91
CA ALA A 151 -4.43 22.97 -8.97
C ALA A 151 -3.39 23.30 -10.06
N SER A 152 -2.16 23.65 -9.67
CA SER A 152 -1.06 23.91 -10.60
C SER A 152 -0.63 22.65 -11.36
N GLY A 153 -0.57 21.49 -10.69
CA GLY A 153 -0.27 20.19 -11.33
C GLY A 153 -1.30 19.78 -12.37
N LEU A 154 -2.59 19.97 -12.06
CA LEU A 154 -3.67 19.72 -13.02
C LEU A 154 -3.65 20.70 -14.18
N ALA A 155 -3.37 21.98 -13.91
CA ALA A 155 -3.26 23.01 -14.96
C ALA A 155 -2.09 22.74 -15.92
N VAL A 156 -0.91 22.39 -15.39
CA VAL A 156 0.27 22.04 -16.18
C VAL A 156 0.04 20.76 -17.00
N PHE A 157 -0.58 19.75 -16.39
CA PHE A 157 -0.95 18.53 -17.11
C PHE A 157 -1.94 18.82 -18.25
N PHE A 158 -2.97 19.62 -18.01
CA PHE A 158 -3.95 19.99 -19.03
C PHE A 158 -3.32 20.77 -20.19
N PHE A 159 -2.47 21.76 -19.89
CA PHE A 159 -1.75 22.54 -20.92
C PHE A 159 -0.80 21.70 -21.76
N LEU A 160 -0.09 20.74 -21.14
CA LEU A 160 0.85 19.87 -21.84
C LEU A 160 0.14 18.75 -22.61
N TRP A 161 -0.95 18.19 -22.06
CA TRP A 161 -1.83 17.27 -22.76
C TRP A 161 -2.40 17.90 -24.04
N ARG A 162 -2.83 19.16 -23.95
CA ARG A 162 -3.32 19.96 -25.08
C ARG A 162 -2.27 20.06 -26.20
N SER A 163 -0.99 20.30 -25.89
CA SER A 163 0.10 20.38 -26.89
C SER A 163 0.30 19.05 -27.64
N VAL A 164 0.03 17.91 -27.00
CA VAL A 164 0.15 16.58 -27.62
C VAL A 164 -1.13 16.13 -28.35
N ALA A 165 -2.28 16.69 -27.95
CA ALA A 165 -3.62 16.38 -28.45
C ALA A 165 -4.11 17.27 -29.60
N GLU A 166 -3.37 18.34 -29.96
CA GLU A 166 -3.67 19.14 -31.15
C GLU A 166 -3.58 18.30 -32.42
N LYS A 167 -4.72 17.68 -32.75
CA LYS A 167 -5.21 17.49 -34.12
C LYS A 167 -6.73 17.38 -34.25
N ARG A 168 -7.54 17.28 -33.19
CA ARG A 168 -9.02 17.17 -33.33
C ARG A 168 -9.80 17.59 -32.09
N LEU A 169 -10.35 18.81 -32.00
CA LEU A 169 -11.66 19.12 -31.39
C LEU A 169 -12.00 20.63 -31.48
N THR A 170 -13.29 20.93 -31.69
CA THR A 170 -13.86 22.25 -32.03
C THR A 170 -14.03 23.16 -30.79
N ASP A 171 -13.69 24.44 -30.94
CA ASP A 171 -13.60 25.50 -29.90
C ASP A 171 -14.75 25.61 -28.88
N ARG A 172 -15.98 25.20 -29.24
CA ARG A 172 -17.15 25.33 -28.35
C ARG A 172 -17.10 24.44 -27.10
N GLN A 173 -16.53 23.24 -27.18
CA GLN A 173 -16.38 22.40 -25.98
C GLN A 173 -15.26 22.89 -25.06
N MET A 174 -14.33 23.68 -25.59
CA MET A 174 -13.20 24.22 -24.83
C MET A 174 -13.64 25.24 -23.78
N VAL A 175 -14.58 26.11 -24.12
CA VAL A 175 -15.04 27.18 -23.21
C VAL A 175 -15.83 26.60 -22.04
N SER A 176 -16.68 25.60 -22.27
CA SER A 176 -17.48 25.00 -21.20
C SER A 176 -16.63 24.25 -20.17
N ILE A 177 -15.59 23.51 -20.61
CA ILE A 177 -14.76 22.72 -19.69
C ILE A 177 -13.83 23.62 -18.88
N VAL A 178 -13.21 24.63 -19.52
CA VAL A 178 -12.37 25.61 -18.81
C VAL A 178 -13.22 26.42 -17.82
N GLY A 179 -14.45 26.77 -18.19
CA GLY A 179 -15.41 27.41 -17.29
C GLY A 179 -15.72 26.56 -16.05
N ILE A 180 -15.91 25.24 -16.20
CA ILE A 180 -16.17 24.33 -15.07
C ILE A 180 -14.95 24.22 -14.15
N VAL A 181 -13.73 24.12 -14.70
CA VAL A 181 -12.50 24.03 -13.90
C VAL A 181 -12.24 25.31 -13.11
N ILE A 182 -12.45 26.48 -13.75
CA ILE A 182 -12.33 27.78 -13.08
C ILE A 182 -13.41 27.94 -12.00
N PHE A 183 -14.64 27.48 -12.25
CA PHE A 183 -15.72 27.51 -11.27
C PHE A 183 -15.42 26.65 -10.03
N ILE A 184 -14.87 25.44 -10.22
CA ILE A 184 -14.45 24.56 -9.12
C ILE A 184 -13.28 25.16 -8.33
N ALA A 185 -12.31 25.78 -9.02
CA ALA A 185 -11.19 26.47 -8.38
C ALA A 185 -11.64 27.69 -7.58
N PHE A 186 -12.61 28.46 -8.09
CA PHE A 186 -13.20 29.61 -7.42
C PHE A 186 -13.95 29.20 -6.15
N PHE A 187 -14.76 28.13 -6.21
CA PHE A 187 -15.51 27.64 -5.05
C PHE A 187 -14.60 27.07 -3.95
N SER A 188 -13.45 26.50 -4.32
CA SER A 188 -12.46 25.95 -3.37
C SER A 188 -11.59 27.03 -2.70
N PHE A 189 -11.59 28.26 -3.21
CA PHE A 189 -10.86 29.41 -2.64
C PHE A 189 -11.70 30.20 -1.62
N PHE A 190 -13.03 30.12 -1.72
CA PHE A 190 -13.98 30.83 -0.85
C PHE A 190 -14.65 29.94 0.20
N GLY A 191 -14.20 28.68 0.36
CA GLY A 191 -14.73 27.69 1.30
C GLY A 191 -13.69 27.07 2.22
#